data_AF-A0A2W4JYA6-F1
#
_entry.id   AF-A0A2W4JYA6-F1
#
_cell.length_a   1.000
_cell.length_b   1.000
_cell.length_c   1.000
_cell.angle_alpha   90.00
_cell.angle_beta   90.00
_cell.angle_gamma   90.00
#
_symmetry.space_group_name_H-M   'P 1'
#
loop_
_entity.id
_entity.type
_entity.pdbx_description
1 polymer ?
#
loop_
_entity_poly.entity_id
_entity_poly.type
_entity_poly.pdbx_seq_one_letter_code
_entity_poly.pdbx_strand_id
1 'polypeptide(L)'
;RQYLAFLAHALRGDLGQSFVYNVPALELVLSRLPATLELAVAAMVIAVVIGLPLGVWAGMRPDSWLAKTIMAGSILGFSLPTFWVGLLLIMFFGVQLGWLPASGRGPTTEWFGVPVSFTSLEGLAHLALPAFNLALFKLSLLVRLARSGTREAMLQDYVRTARAKGLNEGQVVRRHVLKNIMLPVTTVIGLEFGSLVAFAVVTETIFAWPGAGKLLIDAINVLDRPVVVAYMLLTVLLFVLINFVVDVLYGLLDPRVRVAGRT
;
A
#
# COMPACT_ATOMS: atom_id res chain seq x y z
N ARG A 1 -4.86 -15.80 36.30
CA ARG A 1 -5.01 -17.21 35.86
C ARG A 1 -5.54 -17.32 34.43
N GLN A 2 -6.70 -16.72 34.08
CA GLN A 2 -7.23 -16.72 32.70
C GLN A 2 -6.27 -16.10 31.66
N TYR A 3 -5.59 -15.00 31.98
CA TYR A 3 -4.59 -14.39 31.08
C TYR A 3 -3.40 -15.32 30.78
N LEU A 4 -2.89 -16.04 31.78
CA LEU A 4 -1.78 -16.99 31.61
C LEU A 4 -2.20 -18.22 30.79
N ALA A 5 -3.44 -18.70 30.99
CA ALA A 5 -4.00 -19.76 30.16
C ALA A 5 -4.13 -19.29 28.70
N PHE A 6 -4.70 -18.10 28.47
CA PHE A 6 -4.78 -17.50 27.14
C PHE A 6 -3.40 -17.41 26.47
N LEU A 7 -2.37 -16.93 27.17
CA LEU A 7 -1.01 -16.87 26.63
C LEU A 7 -0.48 -18.27 26.24
N ALA A 8 -0.73 -19.30 27.06
CA ALA A 8 -0.32 -20.66 26.75
C ALA A 8 -1.04 -21.24 25.53
N HIS A 9 -2.32 -20.93 25.35
CA HIS A 9 -3.10 -21.30 24.16
C HIS A 9 -2.65 -20.52 22.92
N ALA A 10 -2.42 -19.21 23.06
CA ALA A 10 -1.96 -18.34 21.98
C ALA A 10 -0.58 -18.78 21.43
N LEU A 11 0.34 -19.18 22.30
CA LEU A 11 1.64 -19.74 21.89
C LEU A 11 1.51 -21.05 21.10
N ARG A 12 0.38 -21.75 21.21
CA ARG A 12 0.04 -22.96 20.44
C ARG A 12 -0.81 -22.65 19.21
N GLY A 13 -1.08 -21.38 18.91
CA GLY A 13 -1.93 -20.94 17.81
C GLY A 13 -3.44 -20.99 18.10
N ASP A 14 -3.84 -21.31 19.33
CA ASP A 14 -5.24 -21.33 19.75
C ASP A 14 -5.64 -19.99 20.35
N LEU A 15 -6.33 -19.18 19.54
CA LEU A 15 -6.83 -17.85 19.94
C LEU A 15 -8.33 -17.89 20.29
N GLY A 16 -8.89 -19.08 20.45
CA GLY A 16 -10.30 -19.31 20.70
C GLY A 16 -11.14 -19.46 19.42
N GLN A 17 -12.43 -19.64 19.63
CA GLN A 17 -13.44 -19.88 18.60
C GLN A 17 -14.26 -18.61 18.37
N SER A 18 -14.54 -18.29 17.12
CA SER A 18 -15.48 -17.22 16.77
C SER A 18 -16.87 -17.56 17.30
N PHE A 19 -17.51 -16.61 17.98
CA PHE A 19 -18.87 -16.79 18.50
C PHE A 19 -19.94 -16.77 17.40
N VAL A 20 -19.64 -16.11 16.27
CA VAL A 20 -20.58 -15.99 15.15
C VAL A 20 -20.41 -17.11 14.14
N TYR A 21 -19.17 -17.40 13.76
CA TYR A 21 -18.86 -18.37 12.71
C TYR A 21 -18.61 -19.78 13.24
N ASN A 22 -18.43 -19.95 14.56
CA ASN A 22 -18.18 -21.23 15.21
C ASN A 22 -16.97 -21.99 14.62
N VAL A 23 -15.94 -21.25 14.23
CA VAL A 23 -14.66 -21.73 13.69
C VAL A 23 -13.49 -21.06 14.40
N PRO A 24 -12.27 -21.65 14.36
CA PRO A 24 -11.11 -21.07 15.01
C PRO A 24 -10.87 -19.61 14.56
N ALA A 25 -10.72 -18.70 15.51
CA ALA A 25 -10.60 -17.27 15.22
C ALA A 25 -9.38 -16.96 14.34
N LEU A 26 -8.25 -17.63 14.60
CA LEU A 26 -7.03 -17.47 13.81
C LEU A 26 -7.22 -17.90 12.35
N GLU A 27 -7.86 -19.05 12.12
CA GLU A 27 -8.15 -19.57 10.79
C GLU A 27 -9.07 -18.62 10.01
N LEU A 28 -10.10 -18.10 10.68
CA LEU A 28 -11.01 -17.13 10.09
C LEU A 28 -10.27 -15.86 9.64
N VAL A 29 -9.39 -15.28 10.48
CA VAL A 29 -8.62 -14.09 10.10
C VAL A 29 -7.64 -14.41 8.96
N LEU A 30 -6.93 -15.54 9.02
CA LEU A 30 -6.01 -15.98 7.97
C LEU A 30 -6.72 -16.14 6.62
N SER A 31 -7.96 -16.63 6.60
CA SER A 31 -8.75 -16.77 5.37
C SER A 31 -9.06 -15.43 4.70
N ARG A 32 -9.07 -14.32 5.46
CA ARG A 32 -9.40 -12.97 4.97
C ARG A 32 -8.16 -12.15 4.62
N LEU A 33 -6.99 -12.49 5.17
CA LEU A 33 -5.74 -11.79 4.88
C LEU A 33 -5.38 -11.70 3.39
N PRO A 34 -5.56 -12.74 2.55
CA PRO A 34 -5.29 -12.64 1.12
C PRO A 34 -5.99 -11.46 0.44
N ALA A 35 -7.23 -11.16 0.83
CA ALA A 35 -7.98 -10.05 0.26
C ALA A 35 -7.36 -8.70 0.65
N THR A 36 -6.96 -8.55 1.91
CA THR A 36 -6.30 -7.32 2.38
C THR A 36 -4.95 -7.12 1.71
N LEU A 37 -4.17 -8.19 1.57
CA LEU A 37 -2.86 -8.14 0.92
C LEU A 37 -2.98 -7.83 -0.58
N GLU A 38 -3.92 -8.45 -1.28
CA GLU A 38 -4.22 -8.14 -2.68
C GLU A 38 -4.54 -6.65 -2.86
N LEU A 39 -5.41 -6.11 -2.00
CA LEU A 39 -5.77 -4.70 -2.03
C LEU A 39 -4.57 -3.78 -1.76
N ALA A 40 -3.76 -4.10 -0.74
CA ALA A 40 -2.57 -3.34 -0.39
C ALA A 40 -1.52 -3.35 -1.52
N VAL A 41 -1.28 -4.49 -2.15
CA VAL A 41 -0.37 -4.63 -3.30
C VAL A 41 -0.90 -3.82 -4.48
N ALA A 42 -2.18 -3.94 -4.83
CA ALA A 42 -2.77 -3.20 -5.93
C ALA A 42 -2.67 -1.68 -5.71
N ALA A 43 -2.98 -1.21 -4.49
CA ALA A 43 -2.86 0.20 -4.12
C ALA A 43 -1.41 0.70 -4.22
N MET A 44 -0.44 -0.10 -3.75
CA MET A 44 0.98 0.25 -3.85
C MET A 44 1.45 0.30 -5.31
N VAL A 45 1.04 -0.65 -6.14
CA VAL A 45 1.36 -0.66 -7.58
C VAL A 45 0.81 0.59 -8.25
N ILE A 46 -0.44 0.97 -8.00
CA ILE A 46 -1.03 2.21 -8.51
C ILE A 46 -0.21 3.42 -8.05
N ALA A 47 0.13 3.50 -6.76
CA ALA A 47 0.89 4.61 -6.20
C ALA A 47 2.28 4.74 -6.83
N VAL A 48 2.99 3.63 -7.09
CA VAL A 48 4.32 3.64 -7.71
C VAL A 48 4.22 3.95 -9.21
N VAL A 49 3.36 3.25 -9.95
CA VAL A 49 3.23 3.39 -11.41
C VAL A 49 2.75 4.79 -11.80
N ILE A 50 1.92 5.43 -10.99
CA ILE A 50 1.43 6.78 -11.27
C ILE A 50 2.28 7.84 -10.55
N GLY A 51 2.54 7.65 -9.26
CA GLY A 51 3.18 8.66 -8.42
C GLY A 51 4.65 8.91 -8.78
N LEU A 52 5.41 7.86 -9.10
CA LEU A 52 6.82 8.02 -9.45
C LEU A 52 7.00 8.78 -10.78
N PRO A 53 6.33 8.43 -11.89
CA PRO A 53 6.44 9.21 -13.13
C PRO A 53 5.97 10.66 -12.99
N LEU A 54 4.85 10.90 -12.31
CA LEU A 54 4.35 12.26 -12.09
C LEU A 54 5.33 13.10 -11.26
N GLY A 55 5.89 12.52 -10.19
CA GLY A 55 6.89 13.19 -9.36
C GLY A 55 8.18 13.48 -10.12
N VAL A 56 8.70 12.52 -10.86
CA VAL A 56 9.90 12.71 -11.71
C VAL A 56 9.65 13.82 -12.73
N TRP A 57 8.53 13.78 -13.42
CA TRP A 57 8.17 14.79 -14.41
C TRP A 57 8.07 16.20 -13.78
N ALA A 58 7.39 16.32 -12.64
CA ALA A 58 7.26 17.58 -11.91
C ALA A 58 8.58 18.08 -11.32
N GLY A 59 9.54 17.19 -11.05
CA GLY A 59 10.89 17.54 -10.57
C GLY A 59 11.81 18.01 -11.69
N MET A 60 11.67 17.47 -12.90
CA MET A 60 12.42 17.90 -14.08
C MET A 60 12.00 19.31 -14.56
N ARG A 61 10.72 19.64 -14.46
CA ARG A 61 10.14 20.91 -14.96
C ARG A 61 9.33 21.62 -13.87
N PRO A 62 9.98 22.09 -12.78
CA PRO A 62 9.28 22.59 -11.60
C PRO A 62 8.41 23.82 -11.87
N ASP A 63 8.77 24.64 -12.87
CA ASP A 63 8.05 25.88 -13.18
C ASP A 63 6.88 25.69 -14.14
N SER A 64 6.73 24.49 -14.73
CA SER A 64 5.64 24.19 -15.66
C SER A 64 4.28 24.21 -14.96
N TRP A 65 3.24 24.62 -15.69
CA TRP A 65 1.87 24.63 -15.17
C TRP A 65 1.42 23.23 -14.73
N LEU A 66 1.74 22.20 -15.52
CA LEU A 66 1.49 20.81 -15.19
C LEU A 66 2.16 20.40 -13.87
N ALA A 67 3.39 20.86 -13.57
CA ALA A 67 4.06 20.52 -12.33
C ALA A 67 3.35 21.15 -11.13
N LYS A 68 2.87 22.39 -11.30
CA LYS A 68 2.02 23.07 -10.30
C LYS A 68 0.70 22.33 -10.10
N THR A 69 0.06 21.85 -11.17
CA THR A 69 -1.19 21.07 -11.10
C THR A 69 -0.98 19.72 -10.43
N ILE A 70 0.07 18.97 -10.77
CA ILE A 70 0.43 17.71 -10.11
C ILE A 70 0.62 17.93 -8.61
N MET A 71 1.32 19.00 -8.23
CA MET A 71 1.55 19.33 -6.83
C MET A 71 0.26 19.72 -6.10
N ALA A 72 -0.58 20.56 -6.71
CA ALA A 72 -1.88 20.91 -6.17
C ALA A 72 -2.76 19.66 -5.98
N GLY A 73 -2.81 18.77 -6.98
CA GLY A 73 -3.51 17.49 -6.90
C GLY A 73 -2.97 16.59 -5.78
N SER A 74 -1.65 16.53 -5.59
CA SER A 74 -1.04 15.76 -4.51
C SER A 74 -1.42 16.27 -3.12
N ILE A 75 -1.61 17.58 -2.97
CA ILE A 75 -2.05 18.19 -1.70
C ILE A 75 -3.51 17.80 -1.45
N LEU A 76 -4.38 17.93 -2.46
CA LEU A 76 -5.79 17.53 -2.35
C LEU A 76 -5.94 16.05 -2.00
N GLY A 77 -5.18 15.17 -2.65
CA GLY A 77 -5.21 13.72 -2.38
C GLY A 77 -4.79 13.34 -0.96
N PHE A 78 -4.01 14.18 -0.28
CA PHE A 78 -3.62 13.98 1.12
C PHE A 78 -4.61 14.63 2.10
N SER A 79 -5.19 15.78 1.75
CA SER A 79 -6.03 16.58 2.66
C SER A 79 -7.44 16.04 2.85
N LEU A 80 -7.94 15.20 1.94
CA LEU A 80 -9.29 14.67 1.99
C LEU A 80 -9.36 13.38 2.83
N PRO A 81 -10.37 13.21 3.69
CA PRO A 81 -10.57 11.96 4.40
C PRO A 81 -10.77 10.80 3.43
N THR A 82 -10.05 9.69 3.64
CA THR A 82 -10.09 8.52 2.74
C THR A 82 -11.47 7.90 2.62
N PHE A 83 -12.28 7.95 3.68
CA PHE A 83 -13.66 7.45 3.63
C PHE A 83 -14.53 8.30 2.70
N TRP A 84 -14.36 9.62 2.77
CA TRP A 84 -15.15 10.57 2.01
C TRP A 84 -14.85 10.44 0.51
N VAL A 85 -13.57 10.30 0.17
CA VAL A 85 -13.16 10.03 -1.21
C VAL A 85 -13.70 8.69 -1.69
N GLY A 86 -13.64 7.64 -0.87
CA GLY A 86 -14.23 6.33 -1.20
C GLY A 86 -15.72 6.42 -1.53
N LEU A 87 -16.49 7.15 -0.73
CA LEU A 87 -17.92 7.38 -0.98
C LEU A 87 -18.18 8.17 -2.27
N LEU A 88 -17.37 9.18 -2.58
CA LEU A 88 -17.47 9.90 -3.84
C LEU A 88 -17.12 9.04 -5.05
N LEU A 89 -16.10 8.18 -4.93
CA LEU A 89 -15.73 7.23 -5.98
C LEU A 89 -16.89 6.27 -6.26
N ILE A 90 -17.53 5.73 -5.23
CA ILE A 90 -18.72 4.89 -5.38
C ILE A 90 -19.86 5.67 -6.04
N MET A 91 -20.18 6.87 -5.55
CA MET A 91 -21.28 7.67 -6.08
C MET A 91 -21.08 7.98 -7.56
N PHE A 92 -19.88 8.41 -7.94
CA PHE A 92 -19.60 8.85 -9.30
C PHE A 92 -19.41 7.67 -10.27
N PHE A 93 -18.50 6.75 -9.97
CA PHE A 93 -18.16 5.65 -10.88
C PHE A 93 -19.10 4.46 -10.78
N GLY A 94 -19.65 4.20 -9.59
CA GLY A 94 -20.55 3.06 -9.36
C GLY A 94 -22.01 3.37 -9.60
N VAL A 95 -22.49 4.52 -9.13
CA VAL A 95 -23.93 4.84 -9.18
C VAL A 95 -24.28 5.71 -10.39
N GLN A 96 -23.60 6.84 -10.59
CA GLN A 96 -23.95 7.78 -11.66
C GLN A 96 -23.51 7.28 -13.05
N LEU A 97 -22.26 6.85 -13.18
CA LEU A 97 -21.72 6.37 -14.45
C LEU A 97 -22.00 4.89 -14.71
N GLY A 98 -22.14 4.08 -13.64
CA GLY A 98 -22.30 2.63 -13.75
C GLY A 98 -21.11 1.91 -14.40
N TRP A 99 -19.91 2.49 -14.34
CA TRP A 99 -18.71 1.95 -15.00
C TRP A 99 -18.04 0.84 -14.21
N LEU A 100 -18.04 0.97 -12.88
CA LEU A 100 -17.33 0.07 -11.98
C LEU A 100 -18.26 -0.38 -10.85
N PRO A 101 -18.14 -1.62 -10.37
CA PRO A 101 -18.94 -2.10 -9.24
C PRO A 101 -18.64 -1.30 -7.97
N ALA A 102 -19.69 -1.01 -7.19
CA ALA A 102 -19.58 -0.21 -5.97
C ALA A 102 -19.04 -0.98 -4.76
N SER A 103 -19.14 -2.32 -4.75
CA SER A 103 -18.81 -3.13 -3.58
C SER A 103 -18.49 -4.58 -3.91
N GLY A 104 -17.78 -5.27 -3.02
CA GLY A 104 -17.41 -6.69 -3.13
C GLY A 104 -16.03 -6.94 -3.75
N ARG A 105 -15.71 -8.21 -4.02
CA ARG A 105 -14.40 -8.66 -4.54
C ARG A 105 -14.47 -9.33 -5.93
N GLY A 106 -15.65 -9.41 -6.52
CA GLY A 106 -15.86 -10.11 -7.79
C GLY A 106 -15.48 -11.61 -7.71
N PRO A 107 -15.40 -12.30 -8.86
CA PRO A 107 -14.96 -13.69 -8.91
C PRO A 107 -13.48 -13.81 -8.53
N THR A 108 -13.16 -14.85 -7.76
CA THR A 108 -11.80 -15.17 -7.36
C THR A 108 -11.37 -16.50 -7.97
N THR A 109 -10.10 -16.59 -8.38
CA THR A 109 -9.47 -17.82 -8.84
C THR A 109 -8.38 -18.20 -7.84
N GLU A 110 -8.20 -19.49 -7.58
CA GLU A 110 -7.08 -19.94 -6.77
C GLU A 110 -5.78 -19.81 -7.56
N TRP A 111 -4.84 -19.04 -7.03
CA TRP A 111 -3.48 -18.95 -7.55
C TRP A 111 -2.50 -19.34 -6.44
N PHE A 112 -1.77 -20.45 -6.65
CA PHE A 112 -0.88 -21.05 -5.64
C PHE A 112 -1.56 -21.28 -4.27
N GLY A 113 -2.84 -21.69 -4.27
CA GLY A 113 -3.63 -21.91 -3.05
C GLY A 113 -4.14 -20.64 -2.37
N VAL A 114 -4.00 -19.48 -3.01
CA VAL A 114 -4.48 -18.19 -2.51
C VAL A 114 -5.59 -17.67 -3.44
N PRO A 115 -6.80 -17.36 -2.92
CA PRO A 115 -7.86 -16.80 -3.74
C PRO A 115 -7.53 -15.36 -4.12
N VAL A 116 -7.45 -15.08 -5.41
CA VAL A 116 -7.14 -13.75 -5.98
C VAL A 116 -8.21 -13.32 -6.99
N SER A 117 -8.52 -12.03 -7.05
CA SER A 117 -9.52 -11.46 -7.96
C SER A 117 -8.89 -10.83 -9.22
N PHE A 118 -7.63 -10.40 -9.18
CA PHE A 118 -6.98 -9.72 -10.32
C PHE A 118 -6.81 -10.58 -11.59
N THR A 119 -7.05 -11.89 -11.53
CA THR A 119 -6.97 -12.80 -12.68
C THR A 119 -8.12 -12.63 -13.66
N SER A 120 -9.22 -12.01 -13.23
CA SER A 120 -10.41 -11.77 -14.04
C SER A 120 -10.64 -10.29 -14.27
N LEU A 121 -11.19 -9.92 -15.43
CA LEU A 121 -11.56 -8.53 -15.73
C LEU A 121 -12.61 -8.01 -14.74
N GLU A 122 -13.55 -8.86 -14.33
CA GLU A 122 -14.57 -8.51 -13.35
C GLU A 122 -13.96 -8.30 -11.95
N GLY A 123 -13.04 -9.14 -11.52
CA GLY A 123 -12.33 -8.96 -10.25
C GLY A 123 -11.44 -7.72 -10.24
N LEU A 124 -10.80 -7.38 -11.37
CA LEU A 124 -10.09 -6.10 -11.55
C LEU A 124 -11.04 -4.90 -11.45
N ALA A 125 -12.25 -4.99 -12.00
CA ALA A 125 -13.25 -3.92 -11.89
C ALA A 125 -13.66 -3.68 -10.42
N HIS A 126 -13.83 -4.76 -9.64
CA HIS A 126 -14.09 -4.68 -8.19
C HIS A 126 -12.90 -4.14 -7.39
N LEU A 127 -11.69 -4.42 -7.85
CA LEU A 127 -10.46 -3.98 -7.19
C LEU A 127 -10.11 -2.52 -7.48
N ALA A 128 -10.50 -1.99 -8.64
CA ALA A 128 -10.04 -0.69 -9.14
C ALA A 128 -10.35 0.48 -8.20
N LEU A 129 -11.62 0.65 -7.79
CA LEU A 129 -12.02 1.74 -6.91
C LEU A 129 -11.42 1.66 -5.49
N PRO A 130 -11.49 0.52 -4.77
CA PRO A 130 -10.88 0.42 -3.45
C PRO A 130 -9.35 0.56 -3.51
N ALA A 131 -8.69 -0.03 -4.52
CA ALA A 131 -7.24 0.09 -4.66
C ALA A 131 -6.84 1.53 -4.96
N PHE A 132 -7.57 2.23 -5.83
CA PHE A 132 -7.33 3.64 -6.12
C PHE A 132 -7.56 4.53 -4.89
N ASN A 133 -8.66 4.31 -4.15
CA ASN A 133 -8.95 5.05 -2.92
C ASN A 133 -7.80 4.93 -1.92
N LEU A 134 -7.32 3.71 -1.70
CA LEU A 134 -6.22 3.43 -0.79
C LEU A 134 -4.88 3.97 -1.32
N ALA A 135 -4.69 3.97 -2.64
CA ALA A 135 -3.47 4.47 -3.29
C ALA A 135 -3.31 5.99 -3.19
N LEU A 136 -4.40 6.77 -3.16
CA LEU A 136 -4.35 8.25 -3.23
C LEU A 136 -3.36 8.87 -2.23
N PHE A 137 -3.41 8.45 -0.98
CA PHE A 137 -2.53 8.96 0.06
C PHE A 137 -1.05 8.63 -0.24
N LYS A 138 -0.77 7.40 -0.68
CA LYS A 138 0.58 6.93 -1.01
C LYS A 138 1.11 7.59 -2.29
N LEU A 139 0.24 7.75 -3.28
CA LEU A 139 0.52 8.47 -4.52
C LEU A 139 0.94 9.90 -4.20
N SER A 140 0.19 10.63 -3.37
CA SER A 140 0.55 11.98 -2.95
C SER A 140 1.92 12.06 -2.29
N LEU A 141 2.26 11.09 -1.43
CA LEU A 141 3.56 11.02 -0.80
C LEU A 141 4.69 10.74 -1.80
N LEU A 142 4.51 9.73 -2.67
CA LEU A 142 5.51 9.33 -3.67
C LEU A 142 5.75 10.43 -4.70
N VAL A 143 4.72 11.14 -5.16
CA VAL A 143 4.86 12.29 -6.06
C VAL A 143 5.78 13.35 -5.45
N ARG A 144 5.55 13.72 -4.19
CA ARG A 144 6.36 14.76 -3.51
C ARG A 144 7.81 14.31 -3.30
N LEU A 145 7.99 13.07 -2.87
CA LEU A 145 9.32 12.48 -2.65
C LEU A 145 10.11 12.43 -3.97
N ALA A 146 9.52 11.84 -5.01
CA ALA A 146 10.14 11.71 -6.32
C ALA A 146 10.42 13.09 -6.95
N ARG A 147 9.53 14.07 -6.79
CA ARG A 147 9.76 15.44 -7.25
C ARG A 147 10.94 16.08 -6.55
N SER A 148 11.00 16.01 -5.22
CA SER A 148 12.09 16.59 -4.44
C SER A 148 13.43 15.97 -4.82
N GLY A 149 13.49 14.63 -4.80
CA GLY A 149 14.70 13.90 -5.16
C GLY A 149 15.14 14.16 -6.60
N THR A 150 14.20 14.22 -7.55
CA THR A 150 14.51 14.53 -8.95
C THR A 150 15.05 15.95 -9.09
N ARG A 151 14.41 16.94 -8.46
CA ARG A 151 14.85 18.33 -8.53
C ARG A 151 16.27 18.49 -7.98
N GLU A 152 16.57 17.86 -6.85
CA GLU A 152 17.90 17.88 -6.24
C GLU A 152 18.93 17.17 -7.12
N ALA A 153 18.61 15.97 -7.62
CA ALA A 153 19.47 15.19 -8.49
C ALA A 153 19.83 15.93 -9.79
N MET A 154 18.88 16.67 -10.37
CA MET A 154 19.08 17.45 -11.60
C MET A 154 20.07 18.62 -11.44
N LEU A 155 20.34 19.05 -10.20
CA LEU A 155 21.31 20.13 -9.90
C LEU A 155 22.74 19.61 -9.69
N GLN A 156 22.93 18.30 -9.64
CA GLN A 156 24.21 17.67 -9.31
C GLN A 156 25.20 17.67 -10.48
N ASP A 157 26.50 17.65 -10.17
CA ASP A 157 27.56 17.70 -11.18
C ASP A 157 27.57 16.51 -12.13
N TYR A 158 27.21 15.31 -11.67
CA TYR A 158 27.13 14.12 -12.54
C TYR A 158 26.10 14.30 -13.66
N VAL A 159 25.02 15.08 -13.44
CA VAL A 159 24.03 15.40 -14.47
C VAL A 159 24.62 16.39 -15.48
N ARG A 160 25.36 17.40 -15.02
CA ARG A 160 26.08 18.34 -15.90
C ARG A 160 27.10 17.61 -16.76
N THR A 161 27.88 16.70 -16.17
CA THR A 161 28.84 15.86 -16.91
C THR A 161 28.14 14.96 -17.93
N ALA A 162 27.00 14.35 -17.58
CA ALA A 162 26.23 13.52 -18.51
C ALA A 162 25.71 14.33 -19.71
N ARG A 163 25.20 15.55 -19.47
CA ARG A 163 24.79 16.47 -20.54
C ARG A 163 25.96 16.91 -21.42
N ALA A 164 27.12 17.22 -20.82
CA ALA A 164 28.33 17.58 -21.56
C ALA A 164 28.84 16.42 -22.44
N LYS A 165 28.57 15.18 -22.06
CA LYS A 165 28.82 13.96 -22.87
C LYS A 165 27.78 13.73 -23.97
N GLY A 166 26.81 14.62 -24.15
CA GLY A 166 25.80 14.56 -25.21
C GLY A 166 24.57 13.69 -24.90
N LEU A 167 24.37 13.26 -23.65
CA LEU A 167 23.17 12.49 -23.29
C LEU A 167 21.93 13.39 -23.34
N ASN A 168 20.85 12.89 -23.93
CA ASN A 168 19.56 13.59 -23.91
C ASN A 168 18.88 13.49 -22.52
N GLU A 169 17.89 14.35 -22.27
CA GLU A 169 17.19 14.42 -20.98
C GLU A 169 16.60 13.06 -20.54
N GLY A 170 16.03 12.28 -21.46
CA GLY A 170 15.49 10.96 -21.15
C GLY A 170 16.56 9.95 -20.71
N GLN A 171 17.74 10.00 -21.34
CA GLN A 171 18.89 9.16 -20.97
C GLN A 171 19.46 9.58 -19.61
N VAL A 172 19.59 10.89 -19.35
CA VAL A 172 20.02 11.43 -18.06
C VAL A 172 19.11 10.94 -16.95
N VAL A 173 17.79 11.07 -17.16
CA VAL A 173 16.79 10.66 -16.17
C VAL A 173 16.86 9.16 -15.91
N ARG A 174 16.77 8.34 -16.96
CA ARG A 174 16.69 6.89 -16.81
C ARG A 174 17.97 6.28 -16.23
N ARG A 175 19.15 6.75 -16.67
CA ARG A 175 20.43 6.13 -16.29
C ARG A 175 21.04 6.69 -15.01
N HIS A 176 20.79 7.97 -14.70
CA HIS A 176 21.46 8.64 -13.58
C HIS A 176 20.48 9.08 -12.50
N VAL A 177 19.45 9.86 -12.85
CA VAL A 177 18.55 10.46 -11.85
C VAL A 177 17.67 9.41 -11.18
N LEU A 178 16.96 8.58 -11.95
CA LEU A 178 16.10 7.52 -11.43
C LEU A 178 16.88 6.60 -10.49
N LYS A 179 18.09 6.17 -10.92
CA LYS A 179 18.92 5.28 -10.10
C LYS A 179 19.27 5.89 -8.73
N ASN A 180 19.46 7.20 -8.66
CA ASN A 180 19.79 7.89 -7.41
C ASN A 180 18.57 8.07 -6.51
N ILE A 181 17.45 8.55 -7.06
CA ILE A 181 16.23 8.78 -6.28
C ILE A 181 15.53 7.47 -5.86
N MET A 182 15.78 6.36 -6.56
CA MET A 182 15.20 5.06 -6.22
C MET A 182 15.68 4.53 -4.88
N LEU A 183 16.83 4.98 -4.37
CA LEU A 183 17.31 4.60 -3.03
C LEU A 183 16.31 5.03 -1.94
N PRO A 184 16.01 6.34 -1.73
CA PRO A 184 15.03 6.75 -0.74
C PRO A 184 13.60 6.33 -1.08
N VAL A 185 13.24 6.26 -2.37
CA VAL A 185 11.90 5.82 -2.80
C VAL A 185 11.63 4.37 -2.39
N THR A 186 12.61 3.48 -2.54
CA THR A 186 12.43 2.05 -2.19
C THR A 186 12.24 1.88 -0.68
N THR A 187 13.01 2.60 0.14
CA THR A 187 12.85 2.60 1.60
C THR A 187 11.44 3.03 2.00
N VAL A 188 10.96 4.12 1.41
CA VAL A 188 9.63 4.65 1.70
C VAL A 188 8.53 3.67 1.25
N ILE A 189 8.63 3.07 0.06
CA ILE A 189 7.68 2.06 -0.40
C ILE A 189 7.56 0.90 0.61
N GLY A 190 8.69 0.43 1.15
CA GLY A 190 8.73 -0.63 2.15
C GLY A 190 7.95 -0.28 3.41
N LEU A 191 8.28 0.87 4.03
CA LEU A 191 7.60 1.35 5.24
C LEU A 191 6.11 1.61 5.02
N GLU A 192 5.78 2.20 3.88
CA GLU A 192 4.41 2.55 3.53
C GLU A 192 3.54 1.33 3.25
N PHE A 193 4.12 0.23 2.74
CA PHE A 193 3.39 -1.03 2.53
C PHE A 193 2.85 -1.61 3.84
N GLY A 194 3.64 -1.60 4.92
CA GLY A 194 3.18 -2.05 6.24
C GLY A 194 2.00 -1.22 6.76
N SER A 195 2.04 0.11 6.53
CA SER A 195 0.93 0.99 6.90
C SER A 195 -0.34 0.72 6.06
N LEU A 196 -0.20 0.34 4.78
CA LEU A 196 -1.36 0.06 3.92
C LEU A 196 -2.20 -1.08 4.45
N VAL A 197 -1.56 -2.15 4.91
CA VAL A 197 -2.27 -3.31 5.48
C VAL A 197 -3.06 -2.91 6.72
N ALA A 198 -2.48 -2.09 7.60
CA ALA A 198 -3.14 -1.63 8.81
C ALA A 198 -4.31 -0.66 8.54
N PHE A 199 -4.16 0.24 7.56
CA PHE A 199 -5.17 1.26 7.24
C PHE A 199 -6.18 0.85 6.16
N ALA A 200 -6.05 -0.36 5.61
CA ALA A 200 -7.00 -0.90 4.64
C ALA A 200 -8.42 -1.03 5.23
N VAL A 201 -8.56 -1.23 6.54
CA VAL A 201 -9.82 -1.42 7.29
C VAL A 201 -10.95 -0.50 6.84
N VAL A 202 -10.67 0.80 6.73
CA VAL A 202 -11.69 1.81 6.38
C VAL A 202 -12.14 1.64 4.93
N THR A 203 -11.19 1.44 4.01
CA THR A 203 -11.49 1.20 2.60
C THR A 203 -12.26 -0.11 2.42
N GLU A 204 -11.84 -1.17 3.12
CA GLU A 204 -12.52 -2.46 3.05
C GLU A 204 -13.97 -2.40 3.52
N THR A 205 -14.22 -1.63 4.58
CA THR A 205 -15.57 -1.44 5.11
C THR A 205 -16.47 -0.73 4.10
N ILE A 206 -15.97 0.35 3.47
CA ILE A 206 -16.75 1.18 2.55
C ILE A 206 -17.10 0.44 1.25
N PHE A 207 -16.12 -0.27 0.69
CA PHE A 207 -16.31 -1.05 -0.54
C PHE A 207 -16.83 -2.47 -0.27
N ALA A 208 -17.21 -2.80 0.97
CA ALA A 208 -17.56 -4.15 1.39
C ALA A 208 -16.55 -5.22 0.91
N TRP A 209 -15.27 -4.86 0.87
CA TRP A 209 -14.20 -5.76 0.49
C TRP A 209 -14.04 -6.82 1.60
N PRO A 210 -14.05 -8.12 1.26
CA PRO A 210 -14.07 -9.21 2.23
C PRO A 210 -12.68 -9.48 2.83
N GLY A 211 -12.02 -8.44 3.31
CA GLY A 211 -10.71 -8.48 3.96
C GLY A 211 -10.75 -8.60 5.46
N ALA A 212 -9.55 -8.74 6.04
CA ALA A 212 -9.38 -8.94 7.48
C ALA A 212 -9.76 -7.69 8.28
N GLY A 213 -9.58 -6.50 7.70
CA GLY A 213 -9.96 -5.25 8.34
C GLY A 213 -11.47 -5.09 8.43
N LYS A 214 -12.21 -5.42 7.36
CA LYS A 214 -13.68 -5.48 7.44
C LYS A 214 -14.14 -6.52 8.46
N LEU A 215 -13.51 -7.70 8.49
CA LEU A 215 -13.81 -8.75 9.48
C LEU A 215 -13.63 -8.23 10.92
N LEU A 216 -12.59 -7.43 11.19
CA LEU A 216 -12.40 -6.80 12.49
C LEU A 216 -13.60 -5.92 12.87
N ILE A 217 -14.07 -5.05 11.96
CA ILE A 217 -15.21 -4.16 12.23
C ILE A 217 -16.48 -4.98 12.47
N ASP A 218 -16.73 -6.00 11.64
CA ASP A 218 -17.87 -6.90 11.81
C ASP A 218 -17.82 -7.58 13.20
N ALA A 219 -16.65 -8.10 13.60
CA ALA A 219 -16.42 -8.76 14.89
C ALA A 219 -16.60 -7.81 16.09
N ILE A 220 -16.17 -6.56 15.98
CA ILE A 220 -16.38 -5.54 17.04
C ILE A 220 -17.88 -5.30 17.25
N ASN A 221 -18.64 -5.13 16.17
CA ASN A 221 -20.07 -4.82 16.23
C ASN A 221 -20.89 -5.94 16.87
N VAL A 222 -20.48 -7.20 16.68
CA VAL A 222 -21.15 -8.39 17.23
C VAL A 222 -20.46 -8.95 18.48
N LEU A 223 -19.50 -8.22 19.05
CA LEU A 223 -18.78 -8.57 20.28
C LEU A 223 -18.03 -9.92 20.21
N ASP A 224 -17.55 -10.32 19.02
CA ASP A 224 -16.75 -11.52 18.80
C ASP A 224 -15.28 -11.30 19.21
N ARG A 225 -15.04 -11.32 20.53
CA ARG A 225 -13.75 -11.00 21.14
C ARG A 225 -12.59 -11.90 20.65
N PRO A 226 -12.75 -13.24 20.49
CA PRO A 226 -11.69 -14.10 19.97
C PRO A 226 -11.16 -13.62 18.61
N VAL A 227 -12.06 -13.23 17.69
CA VAL A 227 -11.68 -12.72 16.37
C VAL A 227 -10.94 -11.39 16.47
N VAL A 228 -11.41 -10.46 17.31
CA VAL A 228 -10.73 -9.17 17.54
C VAL A 228 -9.30 -9.38 18.03
N VAL A 229 -9.10 -10.26 19.02
CA VAL A 229 -7.77 -10.55 19.56
C VAL A 229 -6.88 -11.25 18.54
N ALA A 230 -7.42 -12.21 17.79
CA ALA A 230 -6.70 -12.89 16.73
C ALA A 230 -6.22 -11.92 15.64
N TYR A 231 -7.10 -11.00 15.21
CA TYR A 231 -6.77 -9.95 14.26
C TYR A 231 -5.66 -9.03 14.79
N MET A 232 -5.77 -8.55 16.04
CA MET A 232 -4.78 -7.64 16.63
C MET A 232 -3.40 -8.28 16.71
N LEU A 233 -3.30 -9.52 17.22
CA LEU A 233 -2.03 -10.24 17.31
C LEU A 233 -1.41 -10.49 15.94
N LEU A 234 -2.21 -10.95 14.98
CA LEU A 234 -1.73 -11.22 13.63
C LEU A 234 -1.27 -9.95 12.91
N THR A 235 -1.99 -8.84 13.08
CA THR A 235 -1.62 -7.54 12.48
C THR A 235 -0.32 -7.02 13.05
N VAL A 236 -0.12 -7.09 14.37
CA VAL A 236 1.15 -6.71 15.02
C VAL A 236 2.30 -7.58 14.52
N LEU A 237 2.10 -8.91 14.49
CA LEU A 237 3.10 -9.84 13.98
C LEU A 237 3.47 -9.54 12.51
N LEU A 238 2.46 -9.33 11.67
CA LEU A 238 2.64 -9.00 10.26
C LEU A 238 3.38 -7.67 10.08
N PHE A 239 3.06 -6.65 10.88
CA PHE A 239 3.74 -5.36 10.83
C PHE A 239 5.22 -5.48 11.22
N VAL A 240 5.54 -6.24 12.27
CA VAL A 240 6.92 -6.54 12.66
C VAL A 240 7.66 -7.29 11.56
N LEU A 241 7.03 -8.31 10.95
CA LEU A 241 7.60 -9.07 9.85
C LEU A 241 7.86 -8.20 8.61
N ILE A 242 6.92 -7.32 8.23
CA ILE A 242 7.10 -6.41 7.10
C ILE A 242 8.27 -5.46 7.37
N ASN A 243 8.33 -4.83 8.54
CA ASN A 243 9.44 -3.94 8.87
C ASN A 243 10.78 -4.68 8.87
N PHE A 244 10.83 -5.88 9.45
CA PHE A 244 12.04 -6.71 9.41
C PHE A 244 12.48 -7.02 7.97
N VAL A 245 11.55 -7.39 7.09
CA VAL A 245 11.85 -7.62 5.66
C VAL A 245 12.37 -6.35 5.00
N VAL A 246 11.78 -5.18 5.29
CA VAL A 246 12.21 -3.89 4.76
C VAL A 246 13.61 -3.53 5.23
N ASP A 247 13.92 -3.74 6.52
CA ASP A 247 15.25 -3.49 7.08
C ASP A 247 16.31 -4.41 6.45
N VAL A 248 15.98 -5.68 6.22
CA VAL A 248 16.85 -6.63 5.53
C VAL A 248 17.07 -6.21 4.07
N LEU A 249 16.00 -5.86 3.34
CA LEU A 249 16.10 -5.37 1.96
C LEU A 249 16.93 -4.08 1.89
N TYR A 250 16.77 -3.18 2.85
CA TYR A 250 17.57 -1.97 2.95
C TYR A 250 19.06 -2.29 3.15
N GLY A 251 19.40 -3.21 4.05
CA GLY A 251 20.78 -3.67 4.25
C GLY A 251 21.41 -4.36 3.02
N LEU A 252 20.59 -4.99 2.18
CA LEU A 252 21.04 -5.59 0.92
C LEU A 252 21.21 -4.56 -0.21
N LEU A 253 20.33 -3.56 -0.27
CA LEU A 253 20.31 -2.54 -1.32
C LEU A 253 21.30 -1.39 -1.06
N ASP A 254 21.62 -1.09 0.19
CA ASP A 254 22.57 -0.03 0.55
C ASP A 254 23.98 -0.58 0.88
N PRO A 255 24.95 -0.53 -0.06
CA PRO A 255 26.31 -0.95 0.20
C PRO A 255 27.06 -0.09 1.23
N ARG A 256 26.55 1.09 1.63
CA ARG A 256 27.20 1.98 2.61
C ARG A 256 27.07 1.47 4.05
N VAL A 257 25.97 0.79 4.37
CA VAL A 257 25.77 0.12 5.68
C VAL A 257 26.85 -0.94 5.91
N ARG A 258 27.34 -1.55 4.83
CA ARG A 258 28.41 -2.57 4.84
C ARG A 258 29.80 -2.02 5.17
N VAL A 259 30.02 -0.71 5.03
CA VAL A 259 31.31 -0.06 5.31
C VAL A 259 31.42 0.37 6.79
N ALA A 260 30.30 0.68 7.45
CA ALA A 260 30.29 1.08 8.86
C ALA A 260 30.55 -0.07 9.86
N GLY A 261 30.43 -1.34 9.42
CA GLY A 261 30.78 -2.52 10.22
C GLY A 261 32.25 -2.98 10.09
N ARG A 262 33.10 -2.20 9.41
CA ARG A 262 34.54 -2.42 9.27
C ARG A 262 35.32 -1.21 9.78
N THR A 263 35.20 -0.94 11.07
CA THR A 263 36.14 -0.14 11.85
C THR A 263 36.38 -0.84 13.17
#